data_AF-A0A212LCU9-F1
#
_entry.id   AF-A0A212LCU9-F1
#
_cell.length_a   1.000
_cell.length_b   1.000
_cell.length_c   1.000
_cell.angle_alpha   90.00
_cell.angle_beta   90.00
_cell.angle_gamma   90.00
#
_symmetry.space_group_name_H-M   'P 1'
#
loop_
_entity.id
_entity.type
_entity.pdbx_description
1 polymer ?
#
loop_
_entity_poly.entity_id
_entity_poly.type
_entity_poly.pdbx_seq_one_letter_code
_entity_poly.pdbx_strand_id
1 'polypeptide(L)'
;MSQLVDEVAPLAEAKPDAVVALGQVAKLLTVFPAANIGAAVAKARREAYEIAIEDVPAWTVEAAAKRWLKGEVATLGDKVNLSFPPSPPQLRALALDEWAKARAALWRYRRLMEGKTERVVPLEKRRPLPKEMLQALNG
;
A
#
# COMPACT_ATOMS: atom_id res chain seq x y z
N MET A 1 17.26 -18.59 -4.70
CA MET A 1 17.45 -17.31 -3.99
C MET A 1 17.69 -16.12 -4.92
N SER A 2 18.52 -16.23 -5.98
CA SER A 2 18.60 -15.19 -7.04
C SER A 2 17.22 -14.84 -7.60
N GLN A 3 16.44 -15.87 -7.95
CA GLN A 3 15.08 -15.72 -8.49
C GLN A 3 14.16 -14.85 -7.61
N LEU A 4 14.25 -14.92 -6.28
CA LEU A 4 13.41 -14.10 -5.38
C LEU A 4 13.80 -12.61 -5.42
N VAL A 5 15.08 -12.31 -5.62
CA VAL A 5 15.55 -10.93 -5.83
C VAL A 5 15.06 -10.45 -7.19
N ASP A 6 15.21 -11.29 -8.22
CA ASP A 6 14.83 -10.97 -9.60
C ASP A 6 13.31 -10.71 -9.73
N GLU A 7 12.48 -11.41 -8.94
CA GLU A 7 11.03 -11.20 -8.90
C GLU A 7 10.61 -9.91 -8.19
N VAL A 8 11.25 -9.56 -7.07
CA VAL A 8 10.80 -8.44 -6.21
C VAL A 8 11.47 -7.12 -6.55
N ALA A 9 12.71 -7.13 -7.08
CA ALA A 9 13.44 -5.92 -7.43
C ALA A 9 12.66 -5.00 -8.38
N PRO A 10 12.02 -5.49 -9.45
CA PRO A 10 11.25 -4.63 -10.35
C PRO A 10 10.10 -3.90 -9.65
N LEU A 11 9.46 -4.52 -8.64
CA LEU A 11 8.37 -3.91 -7.88
C LEU A 11 8.90 -2.88 -6.88
N ALA A 12 9.94 -3.24 -6.13
CA ALA A 12 10.52 -2.40 -5.08
C ALA A 12 11.19 -1.13 -5.64
N GLU A 13 11.81 -1.24 -6.81
CA GLU A 13 12.57 -0.18 -7.48
C GLU A 13 11.77 0.50 -8.62
N ALA A 14 10.51 0.11 -8.79
CA ALA A 14 9.60 0.76 -9.74
C ALA A 14 9.58 2.28 -9.54
N LYS A 15 9.60 3.01 -10.66
CA LYS A 15 9.49 4.47 -10.64
C LYS A 15 8.02 4.90 -10.57
N PRO A 16 7.73 6.07 -9.97
CA PRO A 16 6.39 6.66 -10.05
C PRO A 16 5.98 6.94 -11.50
N ASP A 17 4.71 6.72 -11.79
CA ASP A 17 4.06 7.09 -13.05
C ASP A 17 2.64 7.54 -12.71
N ALA A 18 2.47 8.86 -12.54
CA ALA A 18 1.22 9.46 -12.10
C ALA A 18 0.07 9.21 -13.10
N VAL A 19 0.36 9.15 -14.40
CA VAL A 19 -0.67 8.93 -15.44
C VAL A 19 -1.22 7.52 -15.35
N VAL A 20 -0.33 6.51 -15.29
CA VAL A 20 -0.76 5.12 -15.16
C VAL A 20 -1.43 4.89 -13.81
N ALA A 21 -0.91 5.48 -12.74
CA ALA A 21 -1.48 5.39 -11.40
C ALA A 21 -2.89 6.01 -11.32
N LEU A 22 -3.12 7.18 -11.93
CA LEU A 22 -4.45 7.78 -12.06
C LEU A 22 -5.41 6.90 -12.86
N GLY A 23 -4.91 6.18 -13.87
CA GLY A 23 -5.69 5.16 -14.58
C GLY A 23 -6.21 4.06 -13.64
N GLN A 24 -5.41 3.64 -12.65
CA GLN A 24 -5.84 2.66 -11.65
C GLN A 24 -6.86 3.25 -10.67
N VAL A 25 -6.71 4.52 -10.26
CA VAL A 25 -7.71 5.24 -9.47
C VAL A 25 -9.04 5.29 -10.21
N ALA A 26 -9.02 5.66 -11.49
CA ALA A 26 -10.23 5.74 -12.31
C ALA A 26 -10.98 4.40 -12.35
N LYS A 27 -10.27 3.28 -12.58
CA LYS A 27 -10.86 1.93 -12.55
C LYS A 27 -11.49 1.59 -11.20
N LEU A 28 -10.86 1.97 -10.09
CA LEU A 28 -11.42 1.77 -8.76
C LEU A 28 -12.73 2.56 -8.60
N LEU A 29 -12.74 3.83 -9.00
CA LEU A 29 -13.89 4.71 -8.85
C LEU A 29 -15.09 4.27 -9.71
N THR A 30 -14.88 3.60 -10.84
CA THR A 30 -15.98 3.11 -11.69
C THR A 30 -16.81 1.99 -11.03
N VAL A 31 -16.28 1.32 -10.00
CA VAL A 31 -17.02 0.28 -9.27
C VAL A 31 -18.05 0.89 -8.30
N PHE A 32 -17.85 2.15 -7.89
CA PHE A 32 -18.76 2.82 -6.96
C PHE A 32 -19.85 3.57 -7.72
N PRO A 33 -21.09 3.63 -7.19
CA PRO A 33 -22.17 4.38 -7.81
C PRO A 33 -21.75 5.83 -8.05
N ALA A 34 -21.70 6.24 -9.32
CA ALA A 34 -21.44 7.62 -9.67
C ALA A 34 -22.72 8.43 -9.43
N ALA A 35 -22.70 9.33 -8.44
CA ALA A 35 -23.63 10.46 -8.47
C ALA A 35 -23.39 11.27 -9.75
N ASN A 36 -24.41 11.95 -10.26
CA ASN A 36 -24.25 12.93 -11.34
C ASN A 36 -23.35 14.07 -10.85
N ILE A 37 -22.03 13.90 -11.01
CA ILE A 37 -21.02 14.87 -10.63
C ILE A 37 -20.76 15.81 -11.81
N GLY A 38 -20.81 17.12 -11.57
CA GLY A 38 -20.44 18.11 -12.58
C GLY A 38 -18.96 18.01 -12.95
N ALA A 39 -18.61 18.48 -14.16
CA ALA A 39 -17.25 18.42 -14.68
C ALA A 39 -16.20 19.08 -13.76
N ALA A 40 -16.56 20.18 -13.10
CA ALA A 40 -15.69 20.86 -12.13
C ALA A 40 -15.36 19.97 -10.92
N VAL A 41 -16.33 19.21 -10.41
CA VAL A 41 -16.15 18.28 -9.29
C VAL A 41 -15.29 17.09 -9.72
N ALA A 42 -15.53 16.56 -10.92
CA ALA A 42 -14.71 15.48 -11.47
C ALA A 42 -13.24 15.90 -11.62
N LYS A 43 -12.98 17.13 -12.10
CA LYS A 43 -11.63 17.70 -12.21
C LYS A 43 -10.97 17.84 -10.84
N ALA A 44 -11.63 18.47 -9.87
CA ALA A 44 -11.09 18.62 -8.52
C ALA A 44 -10.80 17.27 -7.85
N ARG A 45 -11.66 16.26 -8.05
CA ARG A 45 -11.43 14.91 -7.55
C ARG A 45 -10.20 14.27 -8.19
N ARG A 46 -10.03 14.38 -9.51
CA ARG A 46 -8.84 13.89 -10.22
C ARG A 46 -7.57 14.50 -9.65
N GLU A 47 -7.52 15.83 -9.52
CA GLU A 47 -6.37 16.56 -8.98
C GLU A 47 -6.04 16.12 -7.54
N ALA A 48 -7.05 15.92 -6.70
CA ALA A 48 -6.86 15.45 -5.33
C ALA A 48 -6.22 14.04 -5.27
N TYR A 49 -6.60 13.13 -6.18
CA TYR A 49 -5.93 11.84 -6.28
C TYR A 49 -4.53 11.98 -6.85
N GLU A 50 -4.34 12.78 -7.91
CA GLU A 50 -3.02 13.00 -8.52
C GLU A 50 -1.99 13.43 -7.47
N ILE A 51 -2.31 14.45 -6.67
CA ILE A 51 -1.47 14.91 -5.54
C ILE A 51 -1.16 13.78 -4.55
N ALA A 52 -2.13 12.91 -4.28
CA ALA A 52 -1.96 11.84 -3.30
C ALA A 52 -1.10 10.67 -3.80
N ILE A 53 -0.95 10.48 -5.12
CA ILE A 53 -0.29 9.31 -5.71
C ILE A 53 0.83 9.63 -6.72
N GLU A 54 1.17 10.90 -6.93
CA GLU A 54 2.18 11.32 -7.92
C GLU A 54 3.58 10.73 -7.68
N ASP A 55 3.91 10.38 -6.44
CA ASP A 55 5.20 9.86 -6.00
C ASP A 55 5.21 8.34 -5.72
N VAL A 56 4.12 7.62 -6.06
CA VAL A 56 4.05 6.16 -5.89
C VAL A 56 3.98 5.41 -7.23
N PRO A 57 4.56 4.21 -7.33
CA PRO A 57 4.46 3.39 -8.54
C PRO A 57 3.03 2.94 -8.82
N ALA A 58 2.61 2.92 -10.08
CA ALA A 58 1.23 2.58 -10.46
C ALA A 58 0.76 1.18 -9.99
N TRP A 59 1.67 0.20 -9.93
CA TRP A 59 1.34 -1.15 -9.43
C TRP A 59 0.87 -1.14 -7.97
N THR A 60 1.39 -0.21 -7.15
CA THR A 60 1.02 -0.09 -5.74
C THR A 60 -0.39 0.43 -5.57
N VAL A 61 -0.82 1.34 -6.46
CA VAL A 61 -2.20 1.87 -6.50
C VAL A 61 -3.16 0.78 -6.95
N GLU A 62 -2.77 -0.04 -7.93
CA GLU A 62 -3.56 -1.20 -8.34
C GLU A 62 -3.71 -2.22 -7.20
N ALA A 63 -2.61 -2.55 -6.50
CA ALA A 63 -2.63 -3.45 -5.36
C ALA A 63 -3.49 -2.90 -4.20
N ALA A 64 -3.38 -1.60 -3.92
CA ALA A 64 -4.21 -0.91 -2.94
C ALA A 64 -5.70 -0.94 -3.31
N ALA A 65 -6.04 -0.71 -4.58
CA ALA A 65 -7.41 -0.81 -5.09
C ALA A 65 -7.97 -2.23 -4.92
N LYS A 66 -7.19 -3.28 -5.24
CA LYS A 66 -7.58 -4.67 -5.02
C LYS A 66 -7.86 -4.96 -3.54
N ARG A 67 -6.99 -4.49 -2.64
CA ARG A 67 -7.17 -4.66 -1.19
C ARG A 67 -8.42 -3.94 -0.68
N TRP A 68 -8.69 -2.72 -1.15
CA TRP A 68 -9.92 -2.01 -0.80
C TRP A 68 -11.17 -2.80 -1.19
N LEU A 69 -11.22 -3.27 -2.45
CA LEU A 69 -12.36 -4.04 -2.96
C LEU A 69 -12.55 -5.37 -2.23
N LYS A 70 -11.48 -5.99 -1.74
CA LYS A 70 -11.54 -7.19 -0.89
C LYS A 70 -11.86 -6.91 0.58
N GLY A 71 -11.84 -5.64 1.00
CA GLY A 71 -11.94 -5.25 2.41
C GLY A 71 -10.68 -5.53 3.24
N GLU A 72 -9.53 -5.79 2.61
CA GLU A 72 -8.25 -6.11 3.25
C GLU A 72 -7.52 -4.83 3.72
N VAL A 73 -8.20 -3.98 4.50
CA VAL A 73 -7.77 -2.61 4.84
C VAL A 73 -7.34 -2.43 6.30
N ALA A 74 -6.94 -3.50 6.98
CA ALA A 74 -6.58 -3.48 8.41
C ALA A 74 -5.55 -2.40 8.79
N THR A 75 -4.68 -1.99 7.86
CA THR A 75 -3.71 -0.90 8.08
C THR A 75 -4.35 0.48 8.28
N LEU A 76 -5.64 0.63 7.98
CA LEU A 76 -6.41 1.87 8.15
C LEU A 76 -7.28 1.86 9.42
N GLY A 77 -7.25 0.79 10.22
CA GLY A 77 -8.02 0.63 11.47
C GLY A 77 -9.42 0.01 11.30
N ASP A 78 -10.14 -0.16 12.43
CA ASP A 78 -11.33 -1.03 12.52
C ASP A 78 -12.64 -0.46 11.96
N LYS A 79 -12.68 0.83 11.60
CA LYS A 79 -13.93 1.55 11.25
C LYS A 79 -13.89 2.21 9.88
N VAL A 80 -13.35 1.51 8.89
CA VAL A 80 -13.35 1.99 7.50
C VAL A 80 -14.68 1.66 6.83
N ASN A 81 -15.39 2.69 6.35
CA ASN A 81 -16.61 2.48 5.59
C ASN A 81 -16.28 2.13 4.13
N LEU A 82 -16.39 0.85 3.79
CA LEU A 82 -16.09 0.31 2.45
C LEU A 82 -17.23 0.51 1.43
N SER A 83 -18.39 1.03 1.86
CA SER A 83 -19.47 1.38 0.93
C SER A 83 -19.13 2.59 0.05
N PHE A 84 -18.09 3.34 0.41
CA PHE A 84 -17.59 4.49 -0.34
C PHE A 84 -16.20 4.20 -0.92
N PRO A 85 -15.80 4.92 -1.98
CA PRO A 85 -14.43 4.86 -2.46
C PRO A 85 -13.45 5.35 -1.38
N PRO A 86 -12.20 4.86 -1.36
CA PRO A 86 -11.20 5.36 -0.44
C PRO A 86 -10.94 6.84 -0.72
N SER A 87 -10.83 7.65 0.33
CA SER A 87 -10.31 9.01 0.19
C SER A 87 -8.87 8.99 -0.36
N PRO A 88 -8.39 10.07 -1.02
CA PRO A 88 -7.02 10.11 -1.53
C PRO A 88 -5.94 9.75 -0.49
N PRO A 89 -6.00 10.22 0.78
CA PRO A 89 -5.05 9.81 1.82
C PRO A 89 -5.13 8.32 2.19
N GLN A 90 -6.32 7.73 2.22
CA GLN A 90 -6.50 6.30 2.51
C GLN A 90 -5.91 5.44 1.40
N LEU A 91 -6.15 5.80 0.13
CA LEU A 91 -5.58 5.08 -1.00
C LEU A 91 -4.05 5.18 -1.01
N ARG A 92 -3.51 6.37 -0.73
CA ARG A 92 -2.07 6.59 -0.57
C ARG A 92 -1.48 5.71 0.53
N ALA A 93 -2.10 5.66 1.71
CA ALA A 93 -1.60 4.86 2.82
C ALA A 93 -1.53 3.36 2.46
N LEU A 94 -2.54 2.84 1.75
CA LEU A 94 -2.52 1.46 1.26
C LEU A 94 -1.44 1.23 0.19
N ALA A 95 -1.27 2.16 -0.75
CA ALA A 95 -0.24 2.06 -1.79
C ALA A 95 1.18 2.08 -1.19
N LEU A 96 1.43 2.96 -0.21
CA LEU A 96 2.70 3.01 0.51
C LEU A 96 2.97 1.74 1.31
N ASP A 97 1.96 1.14 1.93
CA ASP A 97 2.08 -0.14 2.63
C ASP A 97 2.51 -1.27 1.67
N GLU A 98 1.90 -1.36 0.48
CA GLU A 98 2.30 -2.33 -0.54
C GLU A 98 3.73 -2.10 -1.03
N TRP A 99 4.11 -0.85 -1.27
CA TRP A 99 5.47 -0.55 -1.69
C TRP A 99 6.51 -0.88 -0.61
N ALA A 100 6.19 -0.59 0.66
CA ALA A 100 7.04 -0.88 1.80
C ALA A 100 7.29 -2.38 1.94
N LYS A 101 6.29 -3.23 1.69
CA LYS A 101 6.46 -4.70 1.70
C LYS A 101 7.44 -5.18 0.64
N ALA A 102 7.30 -4.70 -0.60
CA ALA A 102 8.23 -5.05 -1.69
C ALA A 102 9.67 -4.61 -1.36
N ARG A 103 9.85 -3.36 -0.88
CA ARG A 103 11.16 -2.84 -0.48
C ARG A 103 11.77 -3.62 0.70
N ALA A 104 10.97 -3.95 1.71
CA ALA A 104 11.42 -4.74 2.84
C ALA A 104 11.81 -6.17 2.44
N ALA A 105 11.06 -6.78 1.52
CA ALA A 105 11.38 -8.10 0.97
C ALA A 105 12.70 -8.07 0.19
N LEU A 106 12.88 -7.11 -0.72
CA LEU A 106 14.14 -6.93 -1.45
C LEU A 106 15.32 -6.75 -0.50
N TRP A 107 15.18 -5.90 0.52
CA TRP A 107 16.22 -5.69 1.52
C TRP A 107 16.59 -6.97 2.28
N ARG A 108 15.59 -7.76 2.70
CA ARG A 108 15.82 -9.06 3.35
C ARG A 108 16.54 -10.04 2.43
N TYR A 109 16.12 -10.15 1.17
CA TYR A 109 16.74 -11.06 0.22
C TYR A 109 18.18 -10.68 -0.11
N ARG A 110 18.48 -9.38 -0.28
CA ARG A 110 19.85 -8.89 -0.45
C ARG A 110 20.73 -9.24 0.76
N ARG A 111 20.25 -9.02 1.99
CA ARG A 111 21.00 -9.39 3.20
C ARG A 111 21.27 -10.88 3.32
N LEU A 112 20.29 -11.71 2.96
CA LEU A 112 20.43 -13.16 2.98
C LEU A 112 21.48 -13.63 1.96
N MET A 113 21.48 -13.05 0.75
CA MET A 113 22.50 -13.33 -0.27
C MET A 113 23.91 -12.89 0.15
N GLU A 114 24.03 -11.79 0.89
CA GLU A 114 25.30 -11.29 1.42
C GLU A 114 25.82 -12.09 2.64
N GLY A 115 25.07 -13.10 3.12
CA GLY A 115 25.45 -13.88 4.31
C GLY A 115 25.52 -13.04 5.59
N LYS A 116 24.96 -11.82 5.60
CA LYS A 116 24.92 -10.97 6.78
C LYS A 116 23.92 -11.56 7.77
N THR A 117 24.42 -11.99 8.93
CA THR A 117 23.59 -12.46 10.04
C THR A 117 22.46 -11.48 10.32
N GLU A 118 21.25 -12.02 10.53
CA GLU A 118 20.11 -11.22 10.92
C GLU A 118 20.46 -10.47 12.20
N ARG A 119 20.13 -9.17 12.25
CA ARG A 119 20.48 -8.35 13.40
C ARG A 119 19.71 -8.91 14.60
N VAL A 120 20.42 -9.51 15.55
CA VAL A 120 19.84 -9.85 16.85
C VAL A 120 19.46 -8.53 17.52
N VAL A 121 18.17 -8.21 17.55
CA VAL A 121 17.67 -7.07 18.31
C VAL A 121 17.52 -7.55 19.76
N PRO A 122 18.30 -7.02 20.72
CA PRO A 122 18.13 -7.33 22.14
C PRO A 122 16.68 -7.07 22.55
N LEU A 123 16.12 -7.91 23.42
CA LEU A 123 14.71 -7.84 23.84
C LEU A 123 14.28 -6.42 24.24
N GLU A 124 15.16 -5.70 24.93
CA GLU A 124 14.98 -4.32 25.40
C GLU A 124 14.80 -3.29 24.27
N LYS A 125 15.36 -3.55 23.08
CA LYS A 125 15.32 -2.66 21.91
C LYS A 125 14.27 -3.07 20.89
N ARG A 126 13.52 -4.15 21.14
CA ARG A 126 12.43 -4.57 20.27
C ARG A 126 11.28 -3.60 20.43
N ARG A 127 10.59 -3.28 19.33
CA ARG A 127 9.32 -2.55 19.43
C ARG A 127 8.37 -3.37 20.32
N PRO A 128 7.66 -2.74 21.26
CA PRO A 128 6.66 -3.44 22.05
C PRO A 128 5.64 -4.08 21.09
N LEU A 129 5.24 -5.31 21.39
CA LEU A 129 4.19 -5.99 20.64
C LEU A 129 2.90 -5.15 20.72
N PRO A 130 2.13 -5.04 19.63
CA PRO A 130 0.81 -4.41 19.68
C PRO A 130 -0.03 -5.06 20.78
N LYS A 131 -0.77 -4.26 21.55
CA LYS A 131 -1.56 -4.73 22.71
C LYS A 131 -2.54 -5.86 22.33
N GLU A 132 -3.03 -5.84 21.10
CA GLU A 132 -3.91 -6.85 20.52
C GLU A 132 -3.25 -8.24 20.44
N MET A 133 -1.94 -8.31 20.19
CA MET A 133 -1.20 -9.60 20.17
C MET A 133 -0.90 -10.13 21.57
N LEU A 134 -0.78 -9.26 22.57
CA LEU A 134 -0.58 -9.67 23.97
C LEU A 134 -1.83 -10.33 24.55
N GLN A 135 -3.03 -9.90 24.11
CA GLN A 135 -4.29 -10.51 24.55
C GLN A 135 -4.45 -11.95 24.02
N ALA A 136 -3.97 -12.23 22.82
CA ALA A 136 -4.02 -13.57 22.21
C ALA A 136 -3.04 -14.59 22.82
N LEU A 137 -2.06 -14.14 23.61
CA LEU A 137 -1.08 -15.00 24.29
C LEU A 137 -1.44 -15.29 25.76
N ASN A 138 -2.42 -14.56 26.30
CA ASN A 138 -2.88 -14.67 27.69
C ASN A 138 -4.27 -15.32 27.81
N GLY A 139 -4.78 -15.91 26.73
CA GLY A 139 -5.97 -16.76 26.72
C GLY A 139 -5.58 -18.20 26.39
#